data_AF-A0A229GSC5-F1
#
_entry.id   AF-A0A229GSC5-F1
#
_cell.length_a   1.000
_cell.length_b   1.000
_cell.length_c   1.000
_cell.angle_alpha   90.00
_cell.angle_beta   90.00
_cell.angle_gamma   90.00
#
_symmetry.space_group_name_H-M   'P 1'
#
loop_
_entity.id
_entity.type
_entity.pdbx_description
1 polymer ?
#
loop_
_entity_poly.entity_id
_entity_poly.type
_entity_poly.pdbx_seq_one_letter_code
_entity_poly.pdbx_strand_id
1 'polypeptide(L)'
;MMTVSTSLKPVLNILNRFSTWLLLLAIAWLCWTAARLLWLLLAPPLAPTLPLVPLQNNAASSTDYSSLFAIFADPDPIAAAVQPPPNIVLKGVLLAIPESLSSALLDVNGEVKNYRIGDTLKDSDYTLVAVAWNEVIIADATDKETVIRMPEAMPLDQSAMMAGAVSNQRLQDGNMLPTAPLPDQTNSDSQPATEATGESAPQSAIDEAVTELQENPASYLSRMGVMAGGDSYQVTAAMPANLRNRLGLEPGDRVLTVNGQSVGSNPGQDANVLQQVKQAGEAQIEVQRGDQVITIRQQF
;
A
#
# COMPACT_ATOMS: atom_id res chain seq x y z
N MET A 1 -64.18 -68.84 -7.80
CA MET A 1 -63.40 -67.62 -8.05
C MET A 1 -61.97 -68.04 -8.39
N MET A 2 -61.72 -68.72 -9.52
CA MET A 2 -61.38 -68.14 -10.84
C MET A 2 -60.38 -66.98 -10.71
N THR A 3 -59.09 -67.30 -10.57
CA THR A 3 -58.05 -67.39 -11.65
C THR A 3 -57.26 -66.10 -11.81
N VAL A 4 -56.25 -65.87 -10.96
CA VAL A 4 -55.23 -64.83 -11.20
C VAL A 4 -53.85 -65.33 -10.78
N SER A 5 -53.41 -66.48 -11.31
CA SER A 5 -52.06 -67.00 -11.04
C SER A 5 -51.31 -67.44 -12.30
N THR A 6 -51.83 -67.07 -13.49
CA THR A 6 -51.21 -67.42 -14.79
C THR A 6 -50.57 -66.23 -15.52
N SER A 7 -50.94 -64.97 -15.21
CA SER A 7 -50.36 -63.80 -15.89
C SER A 7 -49.06 -63.26 -15.29
N LEU A 8 -48.67 -63.68 -14.09
CA LEU A 8 -47.45 -63.18 -13.41
C LEU A 8 -46.16 -63.87 -13.87
N LYS A 9 -46.23 -65.14 -14.32
CA LYS A 9 -45.08 -65.88 -14.85
C LYS A 9 -44.42 -65.21 -16.08
N PRO A 10 -45.15 -64.76 -17.11
CA PRO A 10 -44.52 -64.05 -18.23
C PRO A 10 -43.93 -62.70 -17.79
N VAL A 11 -44.59 -61.98 -16.89
CA VAL A 11 -44.10 -60.70 -16.35
C VAL A 11 -42.80 -60.87 -15.57
N LEU A 12 -42.69 -61.91 -14.73
CA LEU A 12 -41.45 -62.23 -14.01
C LEU A 12 -40.31 -62.62 -14.96
N ASN A 13 -40.61 -63.36 -16.03
CA ASN A 13 -39.61 -63.77 -17.01
C ASN A 13 -39.14 -62.60 -17.88
N ILE A 14 -40.07 -61.69 -18.22
CA ILE A 14 -39.78 -60.41 -18.87
C ILE A 14 -38.93 -59.53 -17.95
N LEU A 15 -39.27 -59.41 -16.67
CA LEU A 15 -38.51 -58.64 -15.69
C LEU A 15 -37.11 -59.22 -15.44
N ASN A 16 -36.95 -60.55 -15.45
CA ASN A 16 -35.64 -61.21 -15.35
C ASN A 16 -34.77 -61.01 -16.61
N ARG A 17 -35.39 -61.06 -17.80
CA ARG A 17 -34.71 -60.69 -19.06
C ARG A 17 -34.28 -59.23 -19.07
N PHE A 18 -35.14 -58.32 -18.60
CA PHE A 18 -34.79 -56.91 -18.42
C PHE A 18 -33.71 -56.71 -17.35
N SER A 19 -33.74 -57.48 -16.25
CA SER A 19 -32.70 -57.44 -15.21
C SER A 19 -31.33 -57.84 -15.77
N THR A 20 -31.27 -58.80 -16.67
CA THR A 20 -30.03 -59.21 -17.32
C THR A 20 -29.49 -58.10 -18.23
N TRP A 21 -30.38 -57.44 -18.98
CA TRP A 21 -30.01 -56.29 -19.82
C TRP A 21 -29.62 -55.05 -19.01
N LEU A 22 -30.33 -54.78 -17.91
CA LEU A 22 -30.02 -53.71 -16.97
C LEU A 22 -28.66 -53.94 -16.31
N LEU A 23 -28.36 -55.18 -15.92
CA LEU A 23 -27.06 -55.55 -15.35
C LEU A 23 -25.94 -55.38 -16.37
N LEU A 24 -26.14 -55.79 -17.63
CA LEU A 24 -25.16 -55.53 -18.70
C LEU A 24 -24.93 -54.03 -18.93
N LEU A 25 -25.99 -53.23 -18.91
CA LEU A 25 -25.89 -51.78 -19.05
C LEU A 25 -25.16 -51.15 -17.84
N ALA A 26 -25.46 -51.60 -16.63
CA ALA A 26 -24.78 -51.16 -15.41
C ALA A 26 -23.29 -51.53 -15.42
N ILE A 27 -22.93 -52.74 -15.87
CA ILE A 27 -21.53 -53.16 -16.02
C ILE A 27 -20.82 -52.33 -17.10
N ALA A 28 -21.45 -52.10 -18.25
CA ALA A 28 -20.88 -51.27 -19.31
C ALA A 28 -20.65 -49.84 -18.82
N TRP A 29 -21.60 -49.28 -18.07
CA TRP A 29 -21.48 -47.95 -17.48
C TRP A 29 -20.38 -47.89 -16.41
N LEU A 30 -20.29 -48.90 -15.53
CA LEU A 30 -19.23 -49.02 -14.54
C LEU A 30 -17.84 -49.15 -15.19
N CYS A 31 -17.73 -49.92 -16.27
CA CYS A 31 -16.49 -50.07 -17.02
C CYS A 31 -16.08 -48.76 -17.69
N TRP A 32 -17.04 -48.01 -18.26
CA TRP A 32 -16.79 -46.69 -18.83
C TRP A 32 -16.27 -45.69 -17.78
N THR A 33 -16.92 -45.64 -16.61
CA THR A 33 -16.52 -44.71 -15.55
C THR A 33 -15.15 -45.07 -14.97
N ALA A 34 -14.87 -46.36 -14.78
CA ALA A 34 -13.56 -46.84 -14.36
C ALA A 34 -12.46 -46.50 -15.39
N ALA A 35 -12.72 -46.69 -16.69
CA ALA A 35 -11.79 -46.30 -17.74
C ALA A 35 -11.52 -44.79 -17.77
N ARG A 36 -12.56 -43.97 -17.55
CA ARG A 36 -12.43 -42.50 -17.47
C ARG A 36 -11.59 -42.08 -16.26
N LEU A 37 -11.82 -42.69 -15.09
CA LEU A 37 -11.03 -42.42 -13.88
C LEU A 37 -9.57 -42.88 -14.04
N LEU A 38 -9.36 -44.05 -14.63
CA LEU A 38 -8.02 -44.55 -14.95
C LEU A 38 -7.30 -43.56 -15.89
N TRP A 39 -7.98 -43.02 -16.89
CA TRP A 39 -7.39 -42.03 -17.80
C TRP A 39 -7.05 -40.72 -17.10
N LEU A 40 -7.89 -40.23 -16.18
CA LEU A 40 -7.57 -39.04 -15.39
C LEU A 40 -6.36 -39.24 -14.48
N LEU A 41 -6.11 -40.48 -14.02
CA LEU A 41 -4.97 -40.81 -13.18
C LEU A 41 -3.67 -40.99 -13.98
N LEU A 42 -3.74 -41.56 -15.19
CA LEU A 42 -2.58 -41.81 -16.06
C LEU A 42 -2.17 -40.60 -16.89
N ALA A 43 -3.13 -39.79 -17.36
CA ALA A 43 -2.89 -38.52 -18.02
C ALA A 43 -3.78 -37.45 -17.37
N PRO A 44 -3.38 -36.92 -16.20
CA PRO A 44 -4.01 -35.73 -15.68
C PRO A 44 -3.93 -34.63 -16.77
N PRO A 45 -5.03 -33.91 -17.06
CA PRO A 45 -4.99 -32.82 -18.02
C PRO A 45 -3.99 -31.79 -17.52
N LEU A 46 -2.83 -31.72 -18.18
CA LEU A 46 -1.83 -30.70 -17.93
C LEU A 46 -2.50 -29.35 -18.14
N ALA A 47 -2.48 -28.49 -17.12
CA ALA A 47 -2.91 -27.11 -17.28
C ALA A 47 -2.14 -26.51 -18.46
N PRO A 48 -2.79 -25.76 -19.37
CA PRO A 48 -2.09 -25.08 -20.44
C PRO A 48 -1.00 -24.22 -19.80
N THR A 49 0.25 -24.58 -20.07
CA THR A 49 1.40 -23.79 -19.62
C THR A 49 1.33 -22.47 -20.34
N LEU A 50 0.91 -21.41 -19.65
CA LEU A 50 1.01 -20.06 -20.16
C LEU A 50 2.51 -19.76 -20.27
N PRO A 51 3.07 -19.58 -21.47
CA PRO A 51 4.44 -19.12 -21.57
C PRO A 51 4.50 -17.75 -20.90
N LEU A 52 5.32 -17.65 -19.86
CA LEU A 52 5.68 -16.36 -19.28
C LEU A 52 6.54 -15.65 -20.33
N VAL A 53 5.87 -14.89 -21.19
CA VAL A 53 6.53 -13.98 -22.11
C VAL A 53 7.18 -12.92 -21.23
N PRO A 54 8.52 -12.82 -21.19
CA PRO A 54 9.14 -11.65 -20.56
C PRO A 54 8.60 -10.43 -21.31
N LEU A 55 8.28 -9.36 -20.58
CA LEU A 55 8.00 -8.04 -21.16
C LEU A 55 9.26 -7.56 -21.90
N GLN A 56 9.46 -8.10 -23.10
CA GLN A 56 10.40 -7.59 -24.07
C GLN A 56 9.73 -6.36 -24.65
N ASN A 57 10.27 -5.21 -24.24
CA ASN A 57 10.00 -3.92 -24.83
C ASN A 57 10.60 -3.91 -26.25
N ASN A 58 10.04 -4.70 -27.16
CA ASN A 58 10.46 -4.77 -28.55
C ASN A 58 9.53 -3.88 -29.35
N ALA A 59 9.82 -2.59 -29.32
CA ALA A 59 9.25 -1.59 -30.20
C ALA A 59 9.82 -1.77 -31.63
N ALA A 60 9.58 -2.93 -32.25
CA ALA A 60 9.82 -3.17 -33.67
C ALA A 60 9.33 -4.57 -34.07
N SER A 61 8.02 -4.76 -34.26
CA SER A 61 7.45 -5.56 -35.36
C SER A 61 5.93 -5.42 -35.32
N SER A 62 5.40 -4.59 -36.21
CA SER A 62 3.98 -4.44 -36.47
C SER A 62 3.42 -5.70 -37.13
N THR A 63 2.73 -6.53 -36.37
CA THR A 63 1.58 -7.26 -36.91
C THR A 63 0.37 -6.76 -36.15
N ASP A 64 -0.36 -5.87 -36.83
CA ASP A 64 -1.32 -4.97 -36.24
C ASP A 64 -2.70 -5.64 -36.13
N TYR A 65 -2.92 -6.34 -35.02
CA TYR A 65 -4.20 -6.98 -34.71
C TYR A 65 -5.24 -5.99 -34.14
N SER A 66 -4.91 -4.69 -34.05
CA SER A 66 -5.80 -3.64 -33.53
C SER A 66 -7.09 -3.48 -34.37
N SER A 67 -7.03 -3.82 -35.66
CA SER A 67 -8.16 -3.73 -36.58
C SER A 67 -9.29 -4.73 -36.31
N LEU A 68 -9.02 -5.83 -35.58
CA LEU A 68 -10.03 -6.85 -35.28
C LEU A 68 -10.94 -6.48 -34.10
N PHE A 69 -10.51 -5.52 -33.27
CA PHE A 69 -11.26 -5.06 -32.11
C PHE A 69 -11.78 -3.62 -32.26
N ALA A 70 -11.44 -2.94 -33.35
CA ALA A 70 -11.90 -1.58 -33.67
C ALA A 70 -13.42 -1.46 -33.86
N ILE A 71 -14.15 -2.57 -34.06
CA ILE A 71 -15.62 -2.57 -34.19
C ILE A 71 -16.35 -2.36 -32.85
N PHE A 72 -15.64 -2.57 -31.73
CA PHE A 72 -16.11 -2.33 -30.37
C PHE A 72 -15.45 -1.13 -29.71
N ALA A 73 -14.54 -0.46 -30.41
CA ALA A 73 -13.99 0.81 -29.95
C ALA A 73 -15.04 1.90 -30.18
N ASP A 74 -15.42 2.58 -29.11
CA ASP A 74 -16.14 3.86 -29.22
C ASP A 74 -15.32 4.77 -30.16
N PRO A 75 -15.94 5.44 -31.14
CA PRO A 75 -15.21 6.35 -32.01
C PRO A 75 -14.62 7.46 -31.14
N ASP A 76 -13.28 7.50 -31.05
CA ASP A 76 -12.59 8.65 -30.46
C ASP A 76 -13.11 9.92 -31.16
N PRO A 77 -13.69 10.87 -30.42
CA PRO A 77 -14.05 12.15 -31.00
C PRO A 77 -12.76 12.74 -31.57
N ILE A 78 -12.80 13.08 -32.86
CA ILE A 78 -11.69 13.69 -33.59
C ILE A 78 -11.29 14.95 -32.82
N ALA A 79 -10.27 14.82 -31.97
CA ALA A 79 -9.77 15.92 -31.18
C ALA A 79 -9.13 16.91 -32.14
N ALA A 80 -9.78 18.05 -32.33
CA ALA A 80 -9.10 19.24 -32.81
C ALA A 80 -7.89 19.45 -31.91
N ALA A 81 -6.72 19.72 -32.50
CA ALA A 81 -5.51 20.09 -31.78
C ALA A 81 -5.81 21.34 -30.96
N VAL A 82 -6.18 21.14 -29.69
CA VAL A 82 -6.37 22.23 -28.74
C VAL A 82 -4.97 22.70 -28.39
N GLN A 83 -4.78 23.99 -28.63
CA GLN A 83 -3.58 24.76 -28.40
C GLN A 83 -2.96 24.43 -27.04
N PRO A 84 -1.62 24.53 -26.90
CA PRO A 84 -0.96 24.35 -25.62
C PRO A 84 -1.72 25.15 -24.55
N PRO A 85 -2.17 24.52 -23.45
CA PRO A 85 -2.66 25.25 -22.28
C PRO A 85 -1.58 26.25 -21.81
N PRO A 86 -1.94 27.25 -20.98
CA PRO A 86 -1.02 28.28 -20.49
C PRO A 86 0.32 27.69 -20.03
N ASN A 87 1.38 28.49 -20.04
CA ASN A 87 2.76 28.09 -19.72
C ASN A 87 2.87 27.49 -18.30
N ILE A 88 2.42 26.23 -18.15
CA ILE A 88 2.32 25.47 -16.93
C ILE A 88 3.44 24.44 -16.98
N VAL A 89 4.42 24.61 -16.11
CA VAL A 89 5.57 23.70 -16.02
C VAL A 89 5.52 22.99 -14.69
N LEU A 90 5.51 21.66 -14.72
CA LEU A 90 5.61 20.83 -13.51
C LEU A 90 7.04 20.90 -12.96
N LYS A 91 7.20 21.45 -11.76
CA LYS A 91 8.50 21.61 -11.08
C LYS A 91 8.79 20.52 -10.06
N GLY A 92 7.75 19.86 -9.55
CA GLY A 92 7.89 18.75 -8.62
C GLY A 92 6.54 18.18 -8.21
N VAL A 93 6.56 16.98 -7.63
CA VAL A 93 5.39 16.27 -7.13
C VAL A 93 5.68 15.72 -5.74
N LEU A 94 4.67 15.77 -4.87
CA LEU A 94 4.67 15.18 -3.54
C LEU A 94 3.53 14.17 -3.53
N LEU A 95 3.89 12.89 -3.60
CA LEU A 95 2.92 11.81 -3.51
C LEU A 95 2.61 11.53 -2.04
N ALA A 96 1.34 11.51 -1.71
CA ALA A 96 0.85 11.14 -0.39
C ALA A 96 0.04 9.85 -0.46
N ILE A 97 -0.06 9.15 0.66
CA ILE A 97 -0.99 8.04 0.84
C ILE A 97 -1.91 8.45 1.99
N PRO A 98 -3.22 8.68 1.75
CA PRO A 98 -3.96 8.45 0.50
C PRO A 98 -3.61 9.43 -0.63
N GLU A 99 -3.79 8.98 -1.88
CA GLU A 99 -3.42 9.72 -3.10
C GLU A 99 -4.09 11.09 -3.20
N SER A 100 -5.27 11.26 -2.61
CA SER A 100 -6.00 12.53 -2.51
C SER A 100 -5.24 13.65 -1.79
N LEU A 101 -4.25 13.31 -0.96
CA LEU A 101 -3.39 14.28 -0.28
C LEU A 101 -2.15 14.65 -1.11
N SER A 102 -2.00 14.08 -2.31
CA SER A 102 -0.88 14.39 -3.18
C SER A 102 -0.95 15.85 -3.64
N SER A 103 0.21 16.46 -3.77
CA SER A 103 0.34 17.86 -4.15
C SER A 103 1.39 17.99 -5.24
N ALA A 104 1.18 18.90 -6.17
CA ALA A 104 2.12 19.21 -7.23
C ALA A 104 2.61 20.65 -7.08
N LEU A 105 3.89 20.86 -7.38
CA LEU A 105 4.48 22.18 -7.50
C LEU A 105 4.44 22.57 -8.98
N LEU A 106 3.53 23.47 -9.33
CA LEU A 106 3.36 23.95 -10.69
C LEU A 106 3.82 25.40 -10.80
N ASP A 107 4.55 25.68 -11.87
CA ASP A 107 4.87 27.03 -12.33
C ASP A 107 3.80 27.43 -13.34
N VAL A 108 2.87 28.29 -12.92
CA VAL A 108 1.78 28.77 -13.76
C VAL A 108 2.10 30.21 -14.13
N ASN A 109 2.43 30.47 -15.39
CA ASN A 109 2.76 31.80 -15.90
C ASN A 109 3.90 32.51 -15.15
N GLY A 110 4.89 31.76 -14.62
CA GLY A 110 6.05 32.29 -13.90
C GLY A 110 5.89 32.35 -12.38
N GLU A 111 4.72 32.00 -11.83
CA GLU A 111 4.50 31.89 -10.39
C GLU A 111 4.50 30.42 -9.97
N VAL A 112 5.50 30.03 -9.16
CA VAL A 112 5.62 28.68 -8.62
C VAL A 112 4.77 28.54 -7.35
N LYS A 113 3.76 27.67 -7.40
CA LYS A 113 2.85 27.40 -6.27
C LYS A 113 2.59 25.92 -6.09
N ASN A 114 2.26 25.56 -4.84
CA ASN A 114 1.81 24.22 -4.49
C ASN A 114 0.29 24.14 -4.71
N TYR A 115 -0.15 23.11 -5.43
CA TYR A 115 -1.55 22.81 -5.70
C TYR A 115 -1.85 21.38 -5.27
N ARG A 116 -2.99 21.17 -4.63
CA ARG A 116 -3.53 19.86 -4.22
C ARG A 116 -4.54 19.36 -5.23
N ILE A 117 -4.82 18.06 -5.18
CA ILE A 117 -5.92 17.47 -5.96
C ILE A 117 -7.24 18.16 -5.58
N GLY A 118 -7.94 18.67 -6.58
CA GLY A 118 -9.16 19.49 -6.45
C GLY A 118 -8.91 21.01 -6.50
N ASP A 119 -7.67 21.47 -6.41
CA ASP A 119 -7.37 22.91 -6.46
C ASP A 119 -7.48 23.43 -7.89
N THR A 120 -8.09 24.62 -8.04
CA THR A 120 -8.10 25.38 -9.29
C THR A 120 -6.76 26.08 -9.48
N LEU A 121 -6.13 25.91 -10.64
CA LEU A 121 -4.89 26.58 -11.00
C LEU A 121 -5.13 28.08 -11.15
N LYS A 122 -4.24 28.88 -10.58
CA LYS A 122 -4.40 30.33 -10.54
C LYS A 122 -4.43 30.92 -11.95
N ASP A 123 -5.37 31.85 -12.17
CA ASP A 123 -5.59 32.56 -13.44
C ASP A 123 -5.92 31.62 -14.62
N SER A 124 -6.52 30.46 -14.33
CA SER A 124 -6.95 29.48 -15.32
C SER A 124 -8.18 28.69 -14.85
N ASP A 125 -9.01 28.21 -15.77
CA ASP A 125 -10.18 27.37 -15.45
C ASP A 125 -9.81 25.87 -15.32
N TYR A 126 -8.53 25.57 -15.07
CA TYR A 126 -8.04 24.20 -14.92
C TYR A 126 -8.02 23.80 -13.46
N THR A 127 -8.41 22.55 -13.20
CA THR A 127 -8.33 21.92 -11.88
C THR A 127 -7.35 20.77 -11.89
N LEU A 128 -6.62 20.60 -10.79
CA LEU A 128 -5.71 19.46 -10.65
C LEU A 128 -6.51 18.22 -10.25
N VAL A 129 -6.63 17.23 -11.13
CA VAL A 129 -7.46 16.04 -10.89
C VAL A 129 -6.65 14.84 -10.42
N ALA A 130 -5.39 14.73 -10.84
CA ALA A 130 -4.51 13.66 -10.38
C ALA A 130 -3.04 14.09 -10.35
N VAL A 131 -2.29 13.50 -9.41
CA VAL A 131 -0.85 13.71 -9.26
C VAL A 131 -0.17 12.35 -9.24
N ALA A 132 0.70 12.11 -10.22
CA ALA A 132 1.54 10.92 -10.32
C ALA A 132 3.02 11.31 -10.14
N TRP A 133 3.90 10.29 -10.12
CA TRP A 133 5.33 10.45 -9.84
C TRP A 133 6.11 11.28 -10.87
N ASN A 134 5.64 11.34 -12.12
CA ASN A 134 6.26 12.07 -13.23
C ASN A 134 5.29 12.91 -14.05
N GLU A 135 4.02 12.90 -13.71
CA GLU A 135 2.97 13.57 -14.47
C GLU A 135 1.86 14.05 -13.56
N VAL A 136 1.19 15.11 -14.00
CA VAL A 136 -0.01 15.64 -13.37
C VAL A 136 -1.09 15.73 -14.42
N ILE A 137 -2.32 15.41 -14.02
CA ILE A 137 -3.49 15.49 -14.88
C ILE A 137 -4.29 16.70 -14.42
N ILE A 138 -4.52 17.62 -15.35
CA ILE A 138 -5.40 18.77 -15.13
C ILE A 138 -6.64 18.63 -16.00
N ALA A 139 -7.81 18.98 -15.48
CA ALA A 139 -9.05 19.03 -16.24
C ALA A 139 -9.47 20.48 -16.46
N ASP A 140 -9.95 20.81 -17.67
CA ASP A 140 -10.57 22.11 -17.93
C ASP A 140 -12.02 22.18 -17.40
N ALA A 141 -12.68 23.34 -17.57
CA ALA A 141 -14.08 23.52 -17.19
C ALA A 141 -15.10 22.63 -17.96
N THR A 142 -14.66 21.89 -18.97
CA THR A 142 -15.45 20.94 -19.77
C THR A 142 -15.10 19.49 -19.43
N ASP A 143 -14.45 19.25 -18.28
CA ASP A 143 -13.92 17.94 -17.85
C ASP A 143 -12.92 17.31 -18.83
N LYS A 144 -12.27 18.11 -19.68
CA LYS A 144 -11.27 17.61 -20.61
C LYS A 144 -9.91 17.51 -19.92
N GLU A 145 -9.42 16.28 -19.79
CA GLU A 145 -8.13 15.99 -19.16
C GLU A 145 -6.93 16.29 -20.07
N THR A 146 -5.91 16.92 -19.49
CA THR A 146 -4.61 17.18 -20.12
C THR A 146 -3.49 16.71 -19.19
N VAL A 147 -2.59 15.89 -19.73
CA VAL A 147 -1.45 15.34 -18.98
C VAL A 147 -0.24 16.26 -19.17
N ILE A 148 0.26 16.82 -18.07
CA ILE A 148 1.51 17.58 -18.03
C ILE A 148 2.59 16.68 -17.44
N ARG A 149 3.57 16.34 -18.27
CA ARG A 149 4.72 15.53 -17.86
C ARG A 149 5.81 16.43 -17.31
N MET A 150 6.53 15.93 -16.32
CA MET A 150 7.70 16.62 -15.79
C MET A 150 8.77 16.68 -16.90
N PRO A 151 9.26 17.88 -17.29
CA PRO A 151 10.45 17.98 -18.11
C PRO A 151 11.63 17.37 -17.36
N GLU A 152 12.55 16.71 -18.09
CA GLU A 152 13.67 15.88 -17.64
C GLU A 152 14.14 16.05 -16.19
N ALA A 153 14.47 14.91 -15.55
CA ALA A 153 15.04 14.85 -14.20
C ALA A 153 16.11 15.93 -14.02
N MET A 154 15.79 16.97 -13.26
CA MET A 154 16.75 18.03 -12.94
C MET A 154 17.98 17.35 -12.33
N PRO A 155 19.18 17.49 -12.92
CA PRO A 155 20.38 16.99 -12.29
C PRO A 155 20.48 17.70 -10.94
N LEU A 156 20.44 16.93 -9.86
CA LEU A 156 20.85 17.47 -8.56
C LEU A 156 22.32 17.86 -8.70
N ASP A 157 22.59 19.15 -8.90
CA ASP A 157 23.93 19.71 -8.83
C ASP A 157 24.42 19.65 -7.37
N GLN A 158 24.75 18.43 -6.94
CA GLN A 158 25.38 18.14 -5.66
C GLN A 158 26.87 18.50 -5.67
N SER A 159 27.39 19.00 -6.80
CA SER A 159 28.80 19.39 -6.95
C SER A 159 29.19 20.52 -5.99
N ALA A 160 28.24 21.39 -5.63
CA ALA A 160 28.46 22.45 -4.64
C ALA A 160 28.45 21.93 -3.18
N MET A 161 27.77 20.81 -2.89
CA MET A 161 27.70 20.21 -1.55
C MET A 161 28.92 19.31 -1.26
N MET A 162 29.50 18.69 -2.30
CA MET A 162 30.71 17.87 -2.18
C MET A 162 32.01 18.68 -2.19
N ALA A 163 31.99 19.94 -2.60
CA ALA A 163 33.16 20.82 -2.60
C ALA A 163 33.41 21.54 -1.25
N GLY A 164 32.50 21.43 -0.27
CA GLY A 164 32.60 22.13 1.01
C GLY A 164 32.93 21.25 2.23
N ALA A 165 32.90 19.93 2.11
CA ALA A 165 32.98 19.02 3.26
C ALA A 165 34.28 18.22 3.30
N VAL A 166 35.43 18.91 3.40
CA VAL A 166 36.62 18.47 4.15
C VAL A 166 37.65 19.60 4.22
N SER A 167 37.58 20.41 5.28
CA SER A 167 38.81 20.95 5.88
C SER A 167 38.60 21.09 7.39
N ASN A 168 39.35 20.28 8.13
CA ASN A 168 39.55 20.45 9.56
C ASN A 168 40.25 21.80 9.80
N GLN A 169 39.47 22.86 10.06
CA GLN A 169 40.01 24.12 10.55
C GLN A 169 39.22 24.61 11.75
N ARG A 170 39.72 24.17 12.91
CA ARG A 170 39.66 24.86 14.19
C ARG A 170 39.90 26.36 13.98
N LEU A 171 38.91 27.19 14.30
CA LEU A 171 39.10 28.60 14.63
C LEU A 171 38.25 28.96 15.85
N GLN A 172 38.97 29.58 16.78
CA GLN A 172 38.53 30.10 18.08
C GLN A 172 37.58 31.30 17.97
N ASP A 173 36.83 31.47 19.07
CA ASP A 173 36.44 32.71 19.74
C ASP A 173 36.06 33.95 18.92
N GLY A 174 34.90 34.49 19.31
CA GLY A 174 34.68 35.92 19.28
C GLY A 174 33.45 36.35 18.50
N ASN A 175 32.35 36.49 19.23
CA ASN A 175 31.45 37.65 19.23
C ASN A 175 30.98 38.26 17.89
N MET A 176 29.70 38.67 17.91
CA MET A 176 29.03 39.68 17.05
C MET A 176 28.12 39.12 15.95
N LEU A 177 26.83 39.02 16.29
CA LEU A 177 25.68 39.10 15.38
C LEU A 177 25.73 40.38 14.52
N PRO A 178 24.97 40.42 13.41
CA PRO A 178 23.90 41.42 13.37
C PRO A 178 22.49 40.79 13.36
N THR A 179 21.78 41.04 14.44
CA THR A 179 20.36 40.75 14.66
C THR A 179 19.48 41.71 13.86
N ALA A 180 18.42 41.19 13.23
CA ALA A 180 17.26 41.99 12.81
C ALA A 180 16.35 42.24 14.03
N PRO A 181 15.80 43.45 14.22
CA PRO A 181 15.23 43.87 15.51
C PRO A 181 13.80 43.35 15.74
N LEU A 182 13.57 42.75 16.91
CA LEU A 182 12.24 42.68 17.54
C LEU A 182 12.31 43.28 18.96
N PRO A 183 11.26 43.95 19.44
CA PRO A 183 11.28 44.68 20.70
C PRO A 183 11.21 43.79 21.95
N ASP A 184 11.86 44.28 23.00
CA ASP A 184 11.94 43.79 24.37
C ASP A 184 10.62 43.33 25.01
N GLN A 185 10.67 42.23 25.78
CA GLN A 185 10.75 42.35 27.26
C GLN A 185 10.95 41.00 27.99
N THR A 186 12.03 40.97 28.77
CA THR A 186 12.21 40.45 30.15
C THR A 186 12.33 38.94 30.44
N ASN A 187 13.60 38.49 30.46
CA ASN A 187 14.36 37.86 31.58
C ASN A 187 13.65 36.91 32.57
N SER A 188 14.16 35.67 32.70
CA SER A 188 15.22 35.36 33.69
C SER A 188 15.67 33.89 33.65
N ASP A 189 16.99 33.73 33.55
CA ASP A 189 17.87 32.78 34.23
C ASP A 189 17.86 31.26 33.95
N SER A 190 19.08 30.83 33.57
CA SER A 190 19.82 29.64 34.02
C SER A 190 19.52 28.30 33.36
N GLN A 191 20.39 27.91 32.40
CA GLN A 191 20.68 26.50 32.17
C GLN A 191 22.20 26.30 31.99
N PRO A 192 22.87 25.52 32.86
CA PRO A 192 24.21 25.06 32.59
C PRO A 192 24.20 24.00 31.48
N ALA A 193 25.27 24.00 30.71
CA ALA A 193 25.62 22.92 29.80
C ALA A 193 25.73 21.58 30.54
N THR A 194 25.23 20.52 29.93
CA THR A 194 25.68 19.16 30.19
C THR A 194 25.79 18.43 28.87
N GLU A 195 27.03 18.25 28.43
CA GLU A 195 27.41 17.13 27.59
C GLU A 195 27.19 15.84 28.40
N ALA A 196 26.40 14.90 27.90
CA ALA A 196 26.55 13.48 28.21
C ALA A 196 25.63 12.63 27.32
N THR A 197 26.24 11.65 26.68
CA THR A 197 25.67 10.34 26.34
C THR A 197 24.72 9.85 27.45
N GLY A 198 23.52 9.41 27.08
CA GLY A 198 22.59 8.69 27.97
C GLY A 198 21.30 8.43 27.20
N GLU A 199 20.99 7.21 26.75
CA GLU A 199 20.39 6.19 27.63
C GLU A 199 19.49 6.82 28.71
N SER A 200 18.62 7.74 28.30
CA SER A 200 17.60 8.33 29.15
C SER A 200 16.27 7.62 28.89
N ALA A 201 16.07 6.58 29.69
CA ALA A 201 14.83 5.91 30.09
C ALA A 201 13.81 5.52 28.98
N PRO A 202 13.55 4.22 28.76
CA PRO A 202 12.40 3.77 27.97
C PRO A 202 11.07 4.33 28.50
N GLN A 203 10.99 4.72 29.77
CA GLN A 203 9.86 5.47 30.33
C GLN A 203 9.55 6.77 29.57
N SER A 204 10.55 7.60 29.29
CA SER A 204 10.35 8.91 28.64
C SER A 204 9.84 8.76 27.20
N ALA A 205 10.29 7.73 26.50
CA ALA A 205 9.83 7.41 25.15
C ALA A 205 8.37 6.94 25.12
N ILE A 206 7.90 6.24 26.17
CA ILE A 206 6.50 5.82 26.29
C ILE A 206 5.60 7.02 26.61
N ASP A 207 6.07 7.99 27.41
CA ASP A 207 5.32 9.21 27.71
C ASP A 207 5.09 10.09 26.47
N GLU A 208 6.13 10.24 25.65
CA GLU A 208 6.02 10.91 24.35
C GLU A 208 5.06 10.14 23.43
N ALA A 209 5.17 8.81 23.39
CA ALA A 209 4.29 7.97 22.59
C ALA A 209 2.81 8.11 22.99
N VAL A 210 2.51 8.13 24.30
CA VAL A 210 1.15 8.28 24.82
C VAL A 210 0.55 9.65 24.44
N THR A 211 1.37 10.71 24.44
CA THR A 211 0.93 12.07 24.09
C THR A 211 0.68 12.19 22.60
N GLU A 212 1.64 11.79 21.78
CA GLU A 212 1.55 11.86 20.32
C GLU A 212 0.44 10.97 19.75
N LEU A 213 0.18 9.83 20.37
CA LEU A 213 -0.90 8.94 19.96
C LEU A 213 -2.29 9.51 20.29
N GLN A 214 -2.41 10.37 21.31
CA GLN A 214 -3.65 11.10 21.63
C GLN A 214 -3.85 12.33 20.75
N GLU A 215 -2.81 13.13 20.54
CA GLU A 215 -2.91 14.38 19.81
C GLU A 215 -2.88 14.18 18.29
N ASN A 216 -1.98 13.33 17.78
CA ASN A 216 -1.79 13.12 16.36
C ASN A 216 -1.39 11.67 16.02
N PRO A 217 -2.34 10.73 16.16
CA PRO A 217 -2.06 9.31 15.96
C PRO A 217 -1.54 8.98 14.57
N ALA A 218 -2.09 9.59 13.52
CA ALA A 218 -1.68 9.30 12.14
C ALA A 218 -0.20 9.62 11.91
N SER A 219 0.28 10.74 12.44
CA SER A 219 1.69 11.14 12.29
C SER A 219 2.61 10.26 13.14
N TYR A 220 2.20 9.95 14.37
CA TYR A 220 2.96 9.05 15.24
C TYR A 220 3.13 7.66 14.62
N LEU A 221 2.03 7.03 14.19
CA LEU A 221 2.03 5.70 13.57
C LEU A 221 2.91 5.68 12.31
N SER A 222 2.82 6.71 11.47
CA SER A 222 3.65 6.86 10.27
C SER A 222 5.15 6.94 10.60
N ARG A 223 5.55 7.74 11.60
CA ARG A 223 6.95 7.85 12.04
C ARG A 223 7.48 6.53 12.63
N MET A 224 6.63 5.81 13.35
CA MET A 224 6.96 4.50 13.91
C MET A 224 6.92 3.37 12.87
N GLY A 225 6.49 3.67 11.63
CA GLY A 225 6.37 2.71 10.55
C GLY A 225 5.31 1.63 10.82
N VAL A 226 4.22 1.99 11.48
CA VAL A 226 3.06 1.14 11.72
C VAL A 226 1.82 1.71 11.04
N MET A 227 0.94 0.84 10.57
CA MET A 227 -0.32 1.22 9.93
C MET A 227 -1.49 0.66 10.74
N ALA A 228 -2.52 1.48 10.97
CA ALA A 228 -3.75 1.00 11.61
C ALA A 228 -4.55 0.16 10.60
N GLY A 229 -4.84 -1.09 10.97
CA GLY A 229 -5.58 -2.07 10.17
C GLY A 229 -7.02 -2.28 10.62
N GLY A 230 -7.59 -1.38 11.42
CA GLY A 230 -8.96 -1.45 11.95
C GLY A 230 -9.13 -2.33 13.19
N ASP A 231 -8.43 -3.47 13.25
CA ASP A 231 -8.45 -4.37 14.43
C ASP A 231 -7.04 -4.83 14.83
N SER A 232 -6.02 -4.22 14.23
CA SER A 232 -4.62 -4.54 14.49
C SER A 232 -3.70 -3.42 14.01
N TYR A 233 -2.44 -3.42 14.45
CA TYR A 233 -1.38 -2.59 13.85
C TYR A 233 -0.49 -3.43 12.94
N GLN A 234 -0.39 -3.05 11.67
CA GLN A 234 0.53 -3.68 10.74
C GLN A 234 1.90 -3.01 10.79
N VAL A 235 2.93 -3.80 11.05
CA VAL A 235 4.33 -3.37 11.00
C VAL A 235 4.76 -3.24 9.54
N THR A 236 5.34 -2.10 9.17
CA THR A 236 5.84 -1.85 7.81
C THR A 236 7.36 -1.91 7.76
N ALA A 237 7.92 -1.91 6.54
CA ALA A 237 9.36 -1.80 6.35
C ALA A 237 9.95 -0.46 6.84
N ALA A 238 9.11 0.57 7.02
CA ALA A 238 9.52 1.87 7.53
C ALA A 238 9.80 1.86 9.05
N MET A 239 9.41 0.80 9.79
CA MET A 239 9.72 0.70 11.21
C MET A 239 11.25 0.66 11.42
N PRO A 240 11.82 1.50 12.30
CA PRO A 240 13.25 1.52 12.59
C PRO A 240 13.81 0.13 12.93
N ALA A 241 14.94 -0.23 12.30
CA ALA A 241 15.52 -1.56 12.44
C ALA A 241 15.91 -1.91 13.88
N ASN A 242 16.38 -0.94 14.67
CA ASN A 242 16.73 -1.15 16.07
C ASN A 242 15.51 -1.56 16.91
N LEU A 243 14.36 -0.91 16.70
CA LEU A 243 13.14 -1.19 17.45
C LEU A 243 12.57 -2.55 17.04
N ARG A 244 12.52 -2.79 15.73
CA ARG A 244 12.04 -4.04 15.15
C ARG A 244 12.85 -5.24 15.63
N ASN A 245 14.17 -5.15 15.61
CA ASN A 245 15.06 -6.22 16.08
C ASN A 245 14.94 -6.44 17.60
N ARG A 246 14.81 -5.36 18.39
CA ARG A 246 14.65 -5.45 19.85
C ARG A 246 13.36 -6.16 20.22
N LEU A 247 12.27 -5.85 19.52
CA LEU A 247 10.97 -6.45 19.75
C LEU A 247 10.79 -7.80 19.03
N GLY A 248 11.72 -8.22 18.16
CA GLY A 248 11.57 -9.44 17.36
C GLY A 248 10.44 -9.38 16.31
N LEU A 249 10.05 -8.17 15.91
CA LEU A 249 9.01 -7.93 14.90
C LEU A 249 9.60 -8.04 13.49
N GLU A 250 8.75 -8.31 12.51
CA GLU A 250 9.09 -8.35 11.09
C GLU A 250 8.10 -7.49 10.27
N PRO A 251 8.51 -6.92 9.11
CA PRO A 251 7.57 -6.24 8.23
C PRO A 251 6.46 -7.20 7.77
N GLY A 252 5.21 -6.78 7.90
CA GLY A 252 4.02 -7.59 7.62
C GLY A 252 3.37 -8.20 8.87
N ASP A 253 4.04 -8.16 10.02
CA ASP A 253 3.47 -8.56 11.31
C ASP A 253 2.26 -7.71 11.66
N ARG A 254 1.21 -8.33 12.22
CA ARG A 254 0.01 -7.65 12.69
C ARG A 254 -0.12 -7.78 14.20
N VAL A 255 0.02 -6.68 14.93
CA VAL A 255 -0.18 -6.63 16.37
C VAL A 255 -1.67 -6.65 16.68
N LEU A 256 -2.13 -7.73 17.32
CA LEU A 256 -3.53 -7.95 17.67
C LEU A 256 -3.82 -7.40 19.07
N THR A 257 -3.00 -7.78 20.05
CA THR A 257 -3.21 -7.40 21.45
C THR A 257 -1.90 -6.95 22.12
N VAL A 258 -2.03 -6.07 23.10
CA VAL A 258 -0.96 -5.63 24.00
C VAL A 258 -1.45 -5.77 25.43
N ASN A 259 -0.74 -6.54 26.25
CA ASN A 259 -1.14 -6.96 27.60
C ASN A 259 -2.57 -7.55 27.67
N GLY A 260 -2.98 -8.28 26.62
CA GLY A 260 -4.31 -8.88 26.50
C GLY A 260 -5.41 -7.90 26.07
N GLN A 261 -5.09 -6.63 25.83
CA GLN A 261 -6.00 -5.63 25.32
C GLN A 261 -5.89 -5.54 23.80
N SER A 262 -7.02 -5.60 23.09
CA SER A 262 -7.05 -5.40 21.63
C SER A 262 -6.58 -4.00 21.26
N VAL A 263 -5.78 -3.89 20.21
CA VAL A 263 -5.24 -2.62 19.70
C VAL A 263 -5.55 -2.44 18.21
N GLY A 264 -5.44 -1.21 17.69
CA GLY A 264 -5.58 -0.93 16.26
C GLY A 264 -6.96 -0.46 15.82
N SER A 265 -7.98 -0.60 16.69
CA SER A 265 -9.33 -0.08 16.43
C SER A 265 -9.46 1.41 16.65
N ASN A 266 -8.77 1.94 17.66
CA ASN A 266 -8.73 3.37 17.88
C ASN A 266 -7.37 3.78 18.46
N PRO A 267 -6.48 4.36 17.65
CA PRO A 267 -5.17 4.81 18.11
C PRO A 267 -5.20 5.69 19.35
N GLY A 268 -6.14 6.65 19.43
CA GLY A 268 -6.25 7.51 20.60
C GLY A 268 -6.60 6.77 21.90
N GLN A 269 -7.35 5.66 21.81
CA GLN A 269 -7.67 4.82 22.98
C GLN A 269 -6.51 3.91 23.37
N ASP A 270 -5.73 3.46 22.38
CA ASP A 270 -4.57 2.59 22.56
C ASP A 270 -3.46 3.29 23.37
N ALA A 271 -3.47 4.62 23.47
CA ALA A 271 -2.60 5.38 24.35
C ALA A 271 -2.75 4.97 25.83
N ASN A 272 -3.95 4.57 26.27
CA ASN A 272 -4.15 4.07 27.63
C ASN A 272 -3.47 2.72 27.84
N VAL A 273 -3.40 1.88 26.81
CA VAL A 273 -2.72 0.59 26.85
C VAL A 273 -1.22 0.79 27.00
N LEU A 274 -0.64 1.75 26.28
CA LEU A 274 0.77 2.14 26.44
C LEU A 274 1.04 2.69 27.85
N GLN A 275 0.11 3.47 28.42
CA GLN A 275 0.24 3.97 29.79
C GLN A 275 0.22 2.85 30.82
N GLN A 276 -0.55 1.77 30.59
CA GLN A 276 -0.55 0.58 31.44
C GLN A 276 0.76 -0.20 31.31
N VAL A 277 1.27 -0.38 30.09
CA VAL A 277 2.59 -0.98 29.84
C VAL A 277 3.69 -0.22 30.59
N LYS A 278 3.64 1.11 30.59
CA LYS A 278 4.57 1.96 31.32
C LYS A 278 4.55 1.70 32.83
N GLN A 279 3.37 1.49 33.41
CA GLN A 279 3.20 1.21 34.83
C GLN A 279 3.65 -0.20 35.20
N ALA A 280 3.43 -1.16 34.29
CA ALA A 280 3.83 -2.55 34.48
C ALA A 280 5.35 -2.76 34.30
N GLY A 281 6.02 -1.92 33.49
CA GLY A 281 7.42 -2.13 33.11
C GLY A 281 7.62 -3.30 32.14
N GLU A 282 6.53 -3.93 31.70
CA GLU A 282 6.55 -5.03 30.75
C GLU A 282 5.36 -4.95 29.77
N ALA A 283 5.61 -5.41 28.54
CA ALA A 283 4.61 -5.59 27.51
C ALA A 283 4.62 -7.04 27.02
N GLN A 284 3.44 -7.66 27.01
CA GLN A 284 3.14 -8.87 26.27
C GLN A 284 2.37 -8.50 25.00
N ILE A 285 2.96 -8.73 23.84
CA ILE A 285 2.42 -8.32 22.55
C ILE A 285 2.08 -9.60 21.78
N GLU A 286 0.83 -9.75 21.34
CA GLU A 286 0.42 -10.83 20.45
C GLU A 286 0.40 -10.35 19.00
N VAL A 287 1.12 -11.08 18.16
CA VAL A 287 1.38 -10.69 16.78
C VAL A 287 1.03 -11.84 15.86
N GLN A 288 0.32 -11.55 14.78
CA GLN A 288 0.08 -12.49 13.71
C GLN A 288 1.14 -12.33 12.61
N ARG A 289 1.87 -13.41 12.34
CA ARG A 289 2.85 -13.53 11.26
C ARG A 289 2.38 -14.59 10.27
N GLY A 290 1.87 -14.14 9.11
CA GLY A 290 1.15 -15.02 8.19
C GLY A 290 -0.05 -15.66 8.89
N ASP A 291 -0.05 -16.99 9.02
CA ASP A 291 -1.12 -17.76 9.67
C ASP A 291 -0.85 -18.08 11.15
N GLN A 292 0.29 -17.68 11.70
CA GLN A 292 0.70 -18.01 13.07
C GLN A 292 0.55 -16.81 14.01
N VAL A 293 0.04 -17.04 15.22
CA VAL A 293 0.05 -16.04 16.31
C VAL A 293 1.22 -16.32 17.23
N ILE A 294 2.07 -15.32 17.42
CA ILE A 294 3.28 -15.35 18.22
C ILE A 294 3.12 -14.35 19.37
N THR A 295 3.50 -14.76 20.58
CA THR A 295 3.52 -13.87 21.74
C THR A 295 4.95 -13.41 22.01
N ILE A 296 5.15 -12.10 22.05
CA ILE A 296 6.41 -11.44 22.32
C ILE A 296 6.33 -10.79 23.71
N ARG A 297 7.36 -10.96 24.53
CA ARG A 297 7.45 -10.32 25.84
C ARG A 297 8.65 -9.38 25.87
N GLN A 298 8.39 -8.13 26.21
CA GLN A 298 9.41 -7.10 26.32
C GLN A 298 9.37 -6.48 27.72
N GLN A 299 10.54 -6.33 28.33
CA GLN A 299 10.73 -5.58 29.57
C GLN A 299 11.40 -4.25 29.25
N PHE A 300 11.00 -3.18 29.95
CA PHE A 300 11.47 -1.82 29.73
C PHE A 300 12.17 -1.29 30.98
#